data_AF-A0A2W2E3B3-F1
#
_entry.id   AF-A0A2W2E3B3-F1
#
_cell.length_a   1.000
_cell.length_b   1.000
_cell.length_c   1.000
_cell.angle_alpha   90.00
_cell.angle_beta   90.00
_cell.angle_gamma   90.00
#
_symmetry.space_group_name_H-M   'P 1'
#
loop_
_entity.id
_entity.type
_entity.pdbx_description
1 polymer ?
#
loop_
_entity_poly.entity_id
_entity_poly.type
_entity_poly.pdbx_seq_one_letter_code
_entity_poly.pdbx_strand_id
1 'polypeptide(L)'
;MCVDTANRAEIRVSIQDRRAPDRAAGHLAVGVLIDGDQVLVPNPSKQLLDPHADLEVVIFPASLEERLPVEVAPVWKWRRFALTDQAPVAVIASLGRTSGYSSQVGRADSAALAKAIEGAGGDLWEALRRLDIVAGDIHVVDDDLLRRAGELEQAQREPRRAEHRFGSMRELTGGFCILFCFCQPHGPR
;
A
#
# COMPACT_ATOMS: atom_id res chain seq x y z
N MET A 1 -19.89 13.85 6.62
CA MET A 1 -19.85 13.86 5.14
C MET A 1 -18.38 13.92 4.76
N CYS A 2 -17.72 12.75 4.70
CA CYS A 2 -16.29 12.67 4.40
C CYS A 2 -16.16 12.49 2.89
N VAL A 3 -15.39 13.37 2.26
CA VAL A 3 -15.06 13.25 0.83
C VAL A 3 -14.29 11.94 0.68
N ASP A 4 -14.82 11.06 -0.16
CA ASP A 4 -14.22 9.79 -0.57
C ASP A 4 -12.98 10.13 -1.43
N THR A 5 -11.86 10.53 -0.79
CA THR A 5 -10.60 10.92 -1.44
C THR A 5 -9.66 9.74 -1.65
N ALA A 6 -10.11 8.51 -1.43
CA ALA A 6 -9.29 7.33 -1.64
C ALA A 6 -9.05 7.12 -3.15
N ASN A 7 -7.80 6.89 -3.52
CA ASN A 7 -7.42 6.53 -4.88
C ASN A 7 -8.05 5.17 -5.20
N ARG A 8 -8.94 5.17 -6.19
CA ARG A 8 -9.50 3.94 -6.77
C ARG A 8 -8.57 3.51 -7.90
N ALA A 9 -7.62 2.65 -7.56
CA ALA A 9 -6.66 2.10 -8.50
C ALA A 9 -6.52 0.60 -8.24
N GLU A 10 -6.14 -0.13 -9.28
CA GLU A 10 -5.67 -1.48 -9.11
C GLU A 10 -4.30 -1.44 -8.43
N ILE A 11 -4.19 -2.02 -7.23
CA ILE A 11 -2.97 -1.98 -6.44
C ILE A 11 -2.40 -3.38 -6.20
N ARG A 12 -1.14 -3.39 -5.80
CA ARG A 12 -0.41 -4.53 -5.27
C ARG A 12 0.08 -4.18 -3.88
N VAL A 13 0.06 -5.18 -3.00
CA VAL A 13 0.52 -5.04 -1.62
C VAL A 13 1.59 -6.08 -1.38
N SER A 14 2.80 -5.62 -1.12
CA SER A 14 3.96 -6.46 -0.83
C SER A 14 4.33 -6.31 0.63
N ILE A 15 4.47 -7.44 1.33
CA ILE A 15 5.11 -7.48 2.64
C ILE A 15 6.60 -7.69 2.42
N GLN A 16 7.42 -6.82 3.02
CA GLN A 16 8.85 -6.81 2.74
C GLN A 16 9.71 -6.88 4.00
N ASP A 17 10.87 -7.54 3.88
CA ASP A 17 12.00 -7.35 4.78
C ASP A 17 12.67 -6.00 4.46
N ARG A 18 12.64 -5.09 5.43
CA ARG A 18 13.21 -3.75 5.32
C ARG A 18 14.74 -3.77 5.22
N ARG A 19 15.39 -4.87 5.60
CA ARG A 19 16.86 -5.02 5.55
C ARG A 19 17.38 -5.48 4.20
N ALA A 20 16.49 -5.85 3.28
CA ALA A 20 16.87 -6.31 1.95
C ALA A 20 17.50 -5.18 1.11
N PRO A 21 18.38 -5.52 0.14
CA PRO A 21 19.07 -4.52 -0.68
C PRO A 21 18.15 -3.77 -1.65
N ASP A 22 17.02 -4.36 -2.05
CA ASP A 22 16.01 -3.75 -2.91
C ASP A 22 14.62 -4.35 -2.67
N ARG A 23 13.61 -3.82 -3.38
CA ARG A 23 12.20 -4.22 -3.27
C ARG A 23 11.92 -5.65 -3.72
N ALA A 24 12.67 -6.17 -4.69
CA ALA A 24 12.49 -7.54 -5.18
C ALA A 24 13.04 -8.55 -4.17
N ALA A 25 14.28 -8.34 -3.72
CA ALA A 25 14.92 -9.18 -2.71
C ALA A 25 14.21 -9.12 -1.35
N GLY A 26 13.53 -8.02 -1.05
CA GLY A 26 12.76 -7.85 0.18
C GLY A 26 11.41 -8.53 0.20
N HIS A 27 10.85 -8.93 -0.94
CA HIS A 27 9.50 -9.48 -1.00
C HIS A 27 9.37 -10.83 -0.28
N LEU A 28 8.48 -10.89 0.71
CA LEU A 28 8.22 -12.10 1.50
C LEU A 28 6.85 -12.70 1.25
N ALA A 29 5.85 -11.87 0.95
CA ALA A 29 4.49 -12.30 0.66
C ALA A 29 3.68 -11.21 -0.01
N VAL A 30 2.62 -11.63 -0.70
CA VAL A 30 1.56 -10.75 -1.17
C VAL A 30 0.50 -10.58 -0.08
N GLY A 31 0.06 -9.33 0.12
CA GLY A 31 -1.04 -8.97 0.98
C GLY A 31 -2.25 -8.47 0.19
N VAL A 32 -3.32 -8.20 0.92
CA VAL A 32 -4.56 -7.57 0.43
C VAL A 32 -4.92 -6.44 1.37
N LEU A 33 -5.09 -5.22 0.85
CA LEU A 33 -5.59 -4.10 1.64
C LEU A 33 -7.08 -4.32 1.92
N ILE A 34 -7.43 -4.72 3.14
CA ILE A 34 -8.82 -5.06 3.51
C ILE A 34 -9.59 -3.88 4.10
N ASP A 35 -8.85 -2.87 4.58
CA ASP A 35 -9.35 -1.58 5.06
C ASP A 35 -8.25 -0.54 4.86
N GLY A 36 -8.55 0.74 5.03
CA GLY A 36 -7.59 1.84 4.82
C GLY A 36 -6.29 1.68 5.62
N ASP A 37 -6.29 1.00 6.76
CA ASP A 37 -5.10 0.77 7.59
C ASP A 37 -4.83 -0.72 7.91
N GLN A 38 -5.47 -1.65 7.20
CA GLN A 38 -5.33 -3.09 7.48
C GLN A 38 -4.98 -3.87 6.23
N VAL A 39 -3.92 -4.67 6.33
CA VAL A 39 -3.50 -5.60 5.28
C VAL A 39 -3.62 -7.04 5.77
N LEU A 40 -4.39 -7.84 5.05
CA LEU A 40 -4.48 -9.28 5.22
C LEU A 40 -3.37 -9.97 4.43
N VAL A 41 -2.68 -10.91 5.07
CA VAL A 41 -1.71 -11.81 4.44
C VAL A 41 -2.22 -13.23 4.63
N PRO A 42 -2.86 -13.82 3.60
CA PRO A 42 -3.31 -15.21 3.64
C PRO A 42 -2.13 -16.16 3.56
N ASN A 43 -2.20 -17.28 4.28
CA ASN A 43 -1.17 -18.34 4.33
C ASN A 43 0.26 -17.79 4.55
N PRO A 44 0.50 -17.04 5.65
CA PRO A 44 1.76 -16.36 5.89
C PRO A 44 2.94 -17.34 5.99
N SER A 45 4.07 -16.95 5.41
CA SER A 45 5.32 -17.71 5.53
C SER A 45 5.87 -17.68 6.96
N LYS A 46 6.75 -18.64 7.31
CA LYS A 46 7.38 -18.67 8.64
C LYS A 46 8.18 -17.41 8.95
N GLN A 47 8.78 -16.78 7.93
CA GLN A 47 9.55 -15.55 8.08
C GLN A 47 8.69 -14.37 8.57
N LEU A 48 7.44 -14.28 8.10
CA LEU A 48 6.48 -13.27 8.58
C LEU A 48 6.06 -13.48 10.04
N LEU A 49 6.27 -14.69 10.57
CA LEU A 49 5.94 -15.03 11.95
C LEU A 49 7.14 -14.87 12.89
N ASP A 50 8.31 -14.47 12.39
CA ASP A 50 9.46 -14.16 13.23
C ASP A 50 9.26 -12.81 13.95
N PRO A 51 9.23 -12.78 15.30
CA PRO A 51 9.08 -11.53 16.05
C PRO A 51 10.28 -10.57 15.91
N HIS A 52 11.41 -11.01 15.38
CA HIS A 52 12.61 -10.20 15.17
C HIS A 52 12.77 -9.71 13.73
N ALA A 53 11.86 -10.10 12.83
CA ALA A 53 11.84 -9.61 11.47
C ALA A 53 11.52 -8.09 11.44
N ASP A 54 12.28 -7.35 10.65
CA ASP A 54 12.04 -5.91 10.43
C ASP A 54 11.20 -5.76 9.17
N LEU A 55 9.88 -5.76 9.36
CA LEU A 55 8.92 -5.87 8.27
C LEU A 55 8.26 -4.53 7.96
N GLU A 56 8.00 -4.29 6.68
CA GLU A 56 7.19 -3.18 6.20
C GLU A 56 6.17 -3.61 5.15
N VAL A 57 5.17 -2.76 4.93
CA VAL A 57 4.15 -2.95 3.89
C VAL A 57 4.37 -1.91 2.81
N VAL A 58 4.49 -2.38 1.57
CA VAL A 58 4.59 -1.53 0.37
C VAL A 58 3.33 -1.69 -0.45
N ILE A 59 2.61 -0.59 -0.65
CA ILE A 59 1.38 -0.53 -1.45
C ILE A 59 1.66 0.32 -2.68
N PHE A 60 1.40 -0.19 -3.87
CA PHE A 60 1.72 0.50 -5.12
C PHE A 60 0.71 0.14 -6.22
N PRO A 61 0.52 0.99 -7.25
CA PRO A 61 -0.40 0.67 -8.33
C PRO A 61 0.18 -0.46 -9.19
N ALA A 62 -0.69 -1.32 -9.73
CA ALA A 62 -0.29 -2.35 -10.70
C ALA A 62 0.26 -1.71 -11.97
N SER A 63 -0.36 -0.60 -12.41
CA SER A 63 0.13 0.26 -13.47
C SER A 63 0.95 1.42 -12.90
N LEU A 64 2.28 1.32 -13.00
CA LEU A 64 3.20 2.37 -12.52
C LEU A 64 3.19 3.64 -13.39
N GLU A 65 2.52 3.62 -14.55
CA GLU A 65 2.44 4.75 -15.48
C GLU A 65 1.53 5.88 -14.98
N GLU A 66 0.57 5.55 -14.10
CA GLU A 66 -0.42 6.49 -13.57
C GLU A 66 0.17 7.50 -12.58
N ARG A 67 1.48 7.37 -12.24
CA ARG A 67 2.21 8.20 -11.28
C ARG A 67 1.54 8.29 -9.91
N LEU A 68 0.72 7.31 -9.56
CA LEU A 68 0.13 7.16 -8.23
C LEU A 68 1.22 6.82 -7.20
N PRO A 69 1.02 7.17 -5.93
CA PRO A 69 2.06 7.06 -4.90
C PRO A 69 2.44 5.60 -4.60
N VAL A 70 3.73 5.32 -4.46
CA VAL A 70 4.21 4.11 -3.79
C VAL A 70 4.25 4.39 -2.30
N GLU A 71 3.38 3.73 -1.55
CA GLU A 71 3.23 3.93 -0.12
C GLU A 71 4.01 2.88 0.66
N VAL A 72 5.09 3.32 1.32
CA VAL A 72 5.84 2.48 2.27
C VAL A 72 5.34 2.77 3.68
N ALA A 73 4.52 1.87 4.22
CA ALA A 73 3.87 2.03 5.50
C ALA A 73 4.54 1.17 6.58
N PRO A 74 5.01 1.77 7.69
CA PRO A 74 5.46 0.98 8.83
C PRO A 74 4.27 0.23 9.45
N VAL A 75 4.51 -0.97 9.98
CA VAL A 75 3.49 -1.76 10.68
C VAL A 75 3.65 -1.57 12.18
N TRP A 76 2.58 -1.20 12.87
CA TRP A 76 2.63 -1.04 14.33
C TRP A 76 2.11 -2.28 15.08
N LYS A 77 1.36 -3.16 14.41
CA LYS A 77 0.84 -4.40 15.00
C LYS A 77 0.62 -5.48 13.96
N TRP A 78 1.03 -6.69 14.31
CA TRP A 78 0.71 -7.92 13.60
C TRP A 78 -0.28 -8.75 14.43
N ARG A 79 -1.34 -9.26 13.80
CA ARG A 79 -2.31 -10.18 14.42
C ARG A 79 -2.28 -11.50 13.67
N ARG A 80 -2.17 -12.61 14.39
CA ARG A 80 -2.17 -13.96 13.82
C ARG A 80 -3.55 -14.57 14.02
N PHE A 81 -4.07 -15.21 12.97
CA PHE A 81 -5.33 -15.92 12.99
C PHE A 81 -5.05 -17.38 12.68
N ALA A 82 -5.26 -18.24 13.67
CA ALA A 82 -5.01 -19.67 13.58
C ALA A 82 -6.24 -20.43 14.09
N LEU A 83 -6.46 -21.63 13.54
CA LEU A 83 -7.39 -22.59 14.11
C LEU A 83 -6.64 -23.39 15.18
N THR A 84 -7.02 -23.23 16.44
CA THR A 84 -6.40 -23.92 17.59
C THR A 84 -4.86 -23.79 17.58
N ASP A 85 -4.14 -24.91 17.68
CA ASP A 85 -2.67 -24.98 17.72
C ASP A 85 -2.03 -25.15 16.33
N GLN A 86 -2.81 -24.95 15.26
CA GLN A 86 -2.31 -25.07 13.89
C GLN A 86 -1.52 -23.82 13.47
N ALA A 87 -0.84 -23.92 12.32
CA ALA A 87 -0.22 -22.76 11.70
C ALA A 87 -1.28 -21.67 11.39
N PRO A 88 -0.94 -20.38 11.52
CA PRO A 88 -1.87 -19.31 11.18
C PRO A 88 -2.33 -19.41 9.71
N VAL A 89 -3.64 -19.37 9.49
CA VAL A 89 -4.25 -19.28 8.15
C VAL A 89 -4.14 -17.86 7.59
N ALA A 90 -3.99 -16.88 8.48
CA ALA A 90 -3.82 -15.49 8.11
C ALA A 90 -3.00 -14.70 9.13
N VAL A 91 -2.40 -13.63 8.64
CA VAL A 91 -1.87 -12.54 9.45
C VAL A 91 -2.51 -11.23 9.00
N ILE A 92 -2.81 -10.33 9.94
CA ILE A 92 -3.24 -8.96 9.63
C ILE A 92 -2.18 -7.98 10.14
N ALA A 93 -1.67 -7.16 9.23
CA ALA A 93 -0.83 -6.00 9.53
C ALA A 93 -1.72 -4.78 9.77
N SER A 94 -1.52 -4.06 10.87
CA SER A 94 -2.10 -2.73 11.09
C SER A 94 -1.05 -1.66 10.74
N LEU A 95 -1.38 -0.81 9.77
CA LEU A 95 -0.48 0.21 9.23
C LEU A 95 -0.39 1.41 10.18
N GLY A 96 0.78 2.02 10.29
CA GLY A 96 1.01 3.20 11.13
C GLY A 96 0.32 4.47 10.62
N ARG A 97 -0.19 4.42 9.38
CA ARG A 97 -1.02 5.47 8.76
C ARG A 97 -2.02 4.80 7.82
N THR A 98 -3.19 5.40 7.67
CA THR A 98 -4.15 5.02 6.63
C THR A 98 -3.52 5.21 5.25
N SER A 99 -3.66 4.20 4.41
CA SER A 99 -3.34 4.24 3.00
C SER A 99 -4.22 5.24 2.27
N GLY A 100 -3.68 5.88 1.23
CA GLY A 100 -4.45 6.68 0.29
C GLY A 100 -5.28 5.83 -0.68
N TYR A 101 -5.09 4.51 -0.72
CA TYR A 101 -5.82 3.60 -1.61
C TYR A 101 -7.09 3.04 -0.97
N SER A 102 -8.05 2.69 -1.82
CA SER A 102 -9.28 1.99 -1.42
C SER A 102 -9.01 0.52 -1.09
N SER A 103 -9.86 -0.09 -0.25
CA SER A 103 -9.76 -1.53 0.02
C SER A 103 -9.96 -2.36 -1.27
N GLN A 104 -9.27 -3.50 -1.33
CA GLN A 104 -9.29 -4.43 -2.44
C GLN A 104 -10.33 -5.54 -2.29
N VAL A 105 -11.02 -5.59 -1.15
CA VAL A 105 -11.97 -6.66 -0.83
C VAL A 105 -13.40 -6.26 -1.14
N GLY A 106 -14.11 -7.16 -1.81
CA GLY A 106 -15.56 -7.14 -1.93
C GLY A 106 -16.25 -7.54 -0.62
N ARG A 107 -17.57 -7.68 -0.70
CA ARG A 107 -18.38 -8.17 0.42
C ARG A 107 -18.21 -9.67 0.56
N ALA A 108 -18.03 -10.15 1.78
CA ALA A 108 -17.93 -11.57 2.11
C ALA A 108 -19.01 -11.96 3.13
N ASP A 109 -19.69 -13.08 2.87
CA ASP A 109 -20.51 -13.76 3.89
C ASP A 109 -19.62 -14.72 4.68
N SER A 110 -19.73 -14.71 6.01
CA SER A 110 -18.84 -15.48 6.88
C SER A 110 -19.05 -16.99 6.75
N ALA A 111 -20.29 -17.45 6.57
CA ALA A 111 -20.59 -18.86 6.39
C ALA A 111 -20.10 -19.37 5.04
N ALA A 112 -20.27 -18.57 3.98
CA ALA A 112 -19.73 -18.86 2.65
C ALA A 112 -18.19 -18.91 2.68
N LEU A 113 -17.53 -17.97 3.37
CA LEU A 113 -16.08 -17.94 3.51
C LEU A 113 -15.56 -19.16 4.28
N ALA A 114 -16.18 -19.52 5.41
CA ALA A 114 -15.81 -20.72 6.15
C ALA A 114 -15.89 -21.98 5.28
N LYS A 115 -17.01 -22.17 4.56
CA LYS A 115 -17.20 -23.30 3.65
C LYS A 115 -16.17 -23.31 2.50
N ALA A 116 -15.82 -22.14 1.98
CA ALA A 116 -14.81 -22.02 0.92
C ALA A 116 -13.41 -22.37 1.41
N ILE A 117 -13.03 -21.95 2.63
CA ILE A 117 -11.75 -22.31 3.26
C ILE A 117 -11.67 -23.81 3.49
N GLU A 118 -12.71 -24.42 4.04
CA GLU A 118 -12.79 -25.88 4.22
C GLU A 118 -12.68 -26.62 2.87
N GLY A 119 -13.44 -26.18 1.87
CA GLY A 119 -13.40 -26.74 0.51
C GLY A 119 -12.10 -26.49 -0.26
N ALA A 120 -11.25 -25.57 0.22
CA ALA A 120 -9.91 -25.32 -0.29
C ALA A 120 -8.81 -26.01 0.56
N GLY A 121 -9.18 -26.85 1.53
CA GLY A 121 -8.21 -27.55 2.38
C GLY A 121 -7.45 -26.62 3.34
N GLY A 122 -8.07 -25.50 3.75
CA GLY A 122 -7.46 -24.50 4.63
C GLY A 122 -6.71 -23.40 3.90
N ASP A 123 -6.65 -23.42 2.56
CA ASP A 123 -6.04 -22.36 1.77
C ASP A 123 -6.96 -21.12 1.69
N LEU A 124 -6.62 -20.08 2.45
CA LEU A 124 -7.41 -18.85 2.48
C LEU A 124 -7.32 -18.06 1.16
N TRP A 125 -6.17 -18.08 0.47
CA TRP A 125 -6.03 -17.40 -0.83
C TRP A 125 -7.00 -17.99 -1.85
N GLU A 126 -7.02 -19.31 -1.96
CA GLU A 126 -7.90 -20.01 -2.87
C GLU A 126 -9.39 -19.79 -2.52
N ALA A 127 -9.72 -19.74 -1.22
CA ALA A 127 -11.08 -19.44 -0.77
C ALA A 127 -11.53 -18.02 -1.15
N LEU A 128 -10.69 -17.00 -0.95
CA LEU A 128 -10.98 -15.62 -1.32
C LEU A 128 -11.17 -15.47 -2.83
N ARG A 129 -10.34 -16.16 -3.63
CA ARG A 129 -10.42 -16.18 -5.09
C ARG A 129 -11.70 -16.86 -5.60
N ARG A 130 -12.07 -18.02 -5.05
CA ARG A 130 -13.29 -18.76 -5.44
C ARG A 130 -14.58 -17.99 -5.15
N LEU A 131 -14.56 -17.08 -4.18
CA LEU A 131 -15.70 -16.26 -3.79
C LEU A 131 -15.70 -14.88 -4.47
N ASP A 132 -14.75 -14.60 -5.37
CA ASP A 132 -14.57 -13.30 -6.02
C ASP A 132 -14.48 -12.13 -5.00
N ILE A 133 -13.97 -12.41 -3.78
CA ILE A 133 -13.78 -11.39 -2.74
C ILE A 133 -12.58 -10.50 -3.11
N VAL A 134 -11.59 -11.06 -3.78
CA VAL A 134 -10.41 -10.37 -4.29
C VAL A 134 -10.35 -10.57 -5.80
N ALA A 135 -9.90 -9.54 -6.53
CA ALA A 135 -9.64 -9.69 -7.96
C ALA A 135 -8.55 -10.76 -8.20
N GLY A 136 -8.73 -11.51 -9.28
CA GLY A 136 -7.98 -12.75 -9.53
C GLY A 136 -6.47 -12.57 -9.66
N ASP A 137 -5.99 -11.39 -10.02
CA ASP A 137 -4.59 -11.07 -10.32
C ASP A 137 -3.86 -10.27 -9.22
N ILE A 138 -4.52 -9.97 -8.10
CA ILE A 138 -3.93 -9.22 -6.97
C ILE A 138 -2.66 -9.92 -6.43
N HIS A 139 -2.59 -11.24 -6.54
CA HIS A 139 -1.46 -12.05 -6.10
C HIS A 139 -0.25 -11.98 -7.05
N VAL A 140 -0.38 -11.36 -8.23
CA VAL A 140 0.70 -11.28 -9.22
C VAL A 140 1.61 -10.12 -8.86
N VAL A 141 2.72 -10.45 -8.21
CA VAL A 141 3.83 -9.55 -7.88
C VAL A 141 5.12 -10.25 -8.28
N ASP A 142 5.78 -9.75 -9.31
CA ASP A 142 7.06 -10.26 -9.79
C ASP A 142 8.23 -9.30 -9.49
N ASP A 143 9.44 -9.82 -9.60
CA ASP A 143 10.66 -9.07 -9.29
C ASP A 143 10.84 -7.83 -10.16
N ASP A 144 10.36 -7.83 -11.40
CA ASP A 144 10.50 -6.68 -12.30
C ASP A 144 9.57 -5.54 -11.88
N LEU A 145 8.32 -5.88 -11.60
CA LEU A 145 7.35 -4.96 -11.05
C LEU A 145 7.84 -4.35 -9.73
N LEU A 146 8.41 -5.16 -8.84
CA LEU A 146 8.96 -4.70 -7.56
C LEU A 146 10.16 -3.77 -7.74
N ARG A 147 11.10 -4.10 -8.64
CA ARG A 147 12.25 -3.23 -8.96
C ARG A 147 11.77 -1.87 -9.47
N ARG A 148 10.85 -1.85 -10.44
CA ARG A 148 10.27 -0.62 -10.98
C ARG A 148 9.48 0.17 -9.93
N ALA A 149 8.78 -0.49 -9.02
CA ALA A 149 8.10 0.18 -7.91
C ALA A 149 9.11 0.86 -6.97
N GLY A 150 10.27 0.24 -6.71
CA GLY A 150 11.36 0.84 -5.94
C GLY A 150 11.96 2.07 -6.62
N GLU A 151 12.18 2.02 -7.93
CA GLU A 151 12.64 3.18 -8.71
C GLU A 151 11.64 4.34 -8.64
N LEU A 152 10.34 4.04 -8.81
CA LEU A 152 9.28 5.04 -8.71
C LEU A 152 9.20 5.65 -7.31
N GLU A 153 9.27 4.83 -6.27
CA GLU A 153 9.31 5.29 -4.89
C GLU A 153 10.47 6.24 -4.63
N GLN A 154 11.68 5.88 -5.08
CA GLN A 154 12.86 6.73 -4.94
C GLN A 154 12.68 8.06 -5.67
N ALA A 155 12.17 8.03 -6.90
CA ALA A 155 11.87 9.24 -7.68
C ALA A 155 10.78 10.11 -7.02
N GLN A 156 9.81 9.51 -6.34
CA GLN A 156 8.76 10.23 -5.61
C GLN A 156 9.27 10.88 -4.31
N ARG A 157 10.31 10.31 -3.69
CA ARG A 157 10.97 10.88 -2.50
C ARG A 157 11.93 12.01 -2.84
N GLU A 158 12.41 12.10 -4.09
CA GLU A 158 13.29 13.18 -4.51
C GLU A 158 12.54 14.52 -4.46
N PRO A 159 13.01 15.51 -3.66
CA PRO A 159 12.35 16.79 -3.58
C PRO A 159 12.35 17.47 -4.96
N ARG A 160 11.17 17.76 -5.50
CA ARG A 160 11.05 18.58 -6.70
C ARG A 160 11.45 20.01 -6.38
N ARG A 161 12.68 20.37 -6.74
CA ARG A 161 13.18 21.74 -6.61
C ARG A 161 12.79 22.53 -7.86
N ALA A 162 11.95 23.54 -7.68
CA ALA A 162 11.70 24.52 -8.72
C ALA A 162 12.67 25.69 -8.53
N GLU A 163 13.51 25.95 -9.53
CA GLU A 163 14.30 27.18 -9.58
C GLU A 163 13.48 28.25 -10.29
N HIS A 164 13.12 29.29 -9.55
CA HIS A 164 12.49 30.47 -10.12
C HIS A 164 13.55 31.55 -10.30
N ARG A 165 13.71 32.04 -11.53
CA ARG A 165 14.56 33.18 -11.85
C ARG A 165 13.70 34.38 -12.19
N PHE A 166 14.02 35.53 -11.64
CA PHE A 166 13.29 36.78 -11.83
C PHE A 166 14.24 37.83 -12.37
N GLY A 167 13.77 38.66 -13.30
CA GLY A 167 14.56 39.73 -13.92
C GLY A 167 14.71 40.97 -13.04
N SER A 168 13.94 41.06 -11.95
CA SER A 168 13.98 42.17 -11.02
C SER A 168 13.49 41.80 -9.62
N MET A 169 13.83 42.64 -8.62
CA MET A 169 13.30 42.50 -7.26
C MET A 169 11.77 42.61 -7.21
N ARG A 170 11.16 43.43 -8.08
CA ARG A 170 9.71 43.59 -8.15
C ARG A 170 9.01 42.29 -8.58
N GLU A 171 9.55 41.61 -9.58
CA GLU A 171 9.02 40.32 -10.05
C GLU A 171 9.19 39.22 -9.01
N LEU A 172 10.35 39.20 -8.33
CA LEU A 172 10.62 38.26 -7.24
C LEU A 172 9.65 38.45 -6.08
N THR A 173 9.40 39.69 -5.64
CA THR A 173 8.39 39.99 -4.62
C THR A 173 6.98 39.61 -5.08
N GLY A 174 6.64 39.83 -6.35
CA GLY A 174 5.39 39.36 -6.94
C GLY A 174 5.25 37.84 -6.90
N GLY A 175 6.32 37.11 -7.22
CA GLY A 175 6.39 35.65 -7.14
C GLY A 175 6.21 35.12 -5.71
N PHE A 176 6.85 35.76 -4.72
CA PHE A 176 6.63 35.44 -3.31
C PHE A 176 5.17 35.66 -2.90
N CYS A 177 4.57 36.76 -3.33
CA CYS A 177 3.19 37.05 -2.96
C CYS A 177 2.15 36.09 -3.55
N ILE A 178 2.48 35.28 -4.56
CA ILE A 178 1.63 34.17 -5.04
C ILE A 178 1.68 32.98 -4.08
N LEU A 179 2.82 32.75 -3.43
CA LEU A 179 3.06 31.60 -2.56
C LEU A 179 2.72 31.89 -1.08
N PHE A 180 2.68 33.15 -0.69
CA PHE A 180 2.48 33.56 0.69
C PHE A 180 1.17 34.32 0.90
N CYS A 181 0.28 33.76 1.72
CA CYS A 181 -1.05 34.31 2.03
C CYS A 181 -1.03 35.63 2.84
N PHE A 182 0.14 36.22 3.14
CA PHE A 182 0.26 37.46 3.91
C PHE A 182 0.43 38.73 3.06
N CYS A 183 0.54 38.61 1.73
CA CYS A 183 0.63 39.78 0.86
C CYS A 183 -0.75 40.39 0.58
N GLN A 184 -1.02 41.59 1.12
CA GLN A 184 -2.10 42.44 0.63
C GLN A 184 -1.60 43.46 -0.40
N PRO A 185 -2.42 43.83 -1.42
CA PRO A 185 -3.71 43.26 -1.79
C PRO A 185 -3.54 42.21 -2.91
N HIS A 186 -4.13 41.03 -2.73
CA HIS A 186 -4.49 40.20 -3.87
C HIS A 186 -5.62 40.91 -4.61
N GLY A 187 -5.28 41.61 -5.71
CA GLY A 187 -6.30 42.13 -6.63
C GLY A 187 -7.19 40.99 -7.13
N PRO A 188 -8.46 41.28 -7.49
CA PRO A 188 -9.35 40.25 -8.02
C PRO A 188 -8.76 39.64 -9.30
N ARG A 189 -8.91 38.33 -9.41
CA ARG A 189 -8.54 37.55 -10.61
C ARG A 189 -9.21 38.07 -11.86
#